data_AF-A0A183K546-F1
#
_entry.id   AF-A0A183K546-F1
#
_cell.length_a   1.000
_cell.length_b   1.000
_cell.length_c   1.000
_cell.angle_alpha   90.00
_cell.angle_beta   90.00
_cell.angle_gamma   90.00
#
_symmetry.space_group_name_H-M   'P 1'
#
loop_
_entity.id
_entity.type
_entity.pdbx_description
1 polymer ?
#
loop_
_entity_poly.entity_id
_entity_poly.type
_entity_poly.pdbx_seq_one_letter_code
_entity_poly.pdbx_strand_id
1 'polypeptide(L)'
;MAAIVLFSVAIGLMGFSLAGYGSNALDLAPIYNGNIISVTNTAATLPGIFGPLLIGYITRNSSSIQNWMIVFGIAAGIAWFGALMNLWLTSGEIQPWGRLTYMKNTNTTNSVTTDNGAPKFQNIITNQNDNQ
;
A
#
# COMPACT_ATOMS: atom_id res chain seq x y z
N MET A 1 29.42 -0.75 -10.73
CA MET A 1 29.14 -1.54 -9.51
C MET A 1 28.38 -0.75 -8.46
N ALA A 2 28.79 0.47 -8.08
CA ALA A 2 28.08 1.29 -7.09
C ALA A 2 26.57 1.48 -7.37
N ALA A 3 26.19 1.77 -8.62
CA ALA A 3 24.77 1.93 -9.00
C ALA A 3 23.92 0.68 -8.73
N ILE A 4 24.47 -0.52 -8.95
CA ILE A 4 23.77 -1.78 -8.76
C ILE A 4 23.56 -2.04 -7.26
N VAL A 5 24.59 -1.79 -6.44
CA VAL A 5 24.49 -1.93 -4.98
C VAL A 5 23.45 -0.97 -4.41
N LEU A 6 23.47 0.29 -4.84
CA LEU A 6 22.49 1.30 -4.42
C LEU A 6 21.06 0.89 -4.82
N PHE A 7 20.88 0.37 -6.03
CA PHE A 7 19.58 -0.10 -6.51
C PHE A 7 19.08 -1.31 -5.71
N SER A 8 19.95 -2.27 -5.40
CA SER A 8 19.61 -3.44 -4.56
C SER A 8 19.17 -3.02 -3.15
N VAL A 9 19.89 -2.08 -2.53
CA VAL A 9 19.51 -1.54 -1.21
C VAL A 9 18.17 -0.81 -1.30
N ALA A 10 17.95 -0.02 -2.36
CA ALA A 10 16.69 0.68 -2.56
C ALA A 10 15.48 -0.27 -2.67
N ILE A 11 15.61 -1.38 -3.42
CA ILE A 11 14.56 -2.40 -3.51
C ILE A 11 14.31 -3.06 -2.15
N GLY A 12 15.38 -3.34 -1.38
CA GLY A 12 15.24 -3.85 -0.01
C GLY A 12 14.41 -2.91 0.89
N LEU A 13 14.69 -1.61 0.83
CA LEU A 13 13.94 -0.58 1.57
C LEU A 13 12.49 -0.41 1.07
N MET A 14 12.24 -0.65 -0.22
CA MET A 14 10.89 -0.63 -0.79
C MET A 14 10.00 -1.72 -0.16
N GLY A 15 10.56 -2.90 0.14
CA GLY A 15 9.84 -3.96 0.86
C GLY A 15 9.35 -3.53 2.25
N PHE A 16 10.18 -2.80 2.99
CA PHE A 16 9.79 -2.24 4.29
C PHE A 16 8.67 -1.20 4.16
N SER A 17 8.70 -0.39 3.10
CA SER A 17 7.68 0.63 2.84
C SER A 17 6.31 0.03 2.54
N LEU A 18 6.26 -1.10 1.82
CA LEU A 18 5.02 -1.83 1.52
C LEU A 18 4.37 -2.40 2.78
N ALA A 19 5.17 -2.90 3.73
CA ALA A 19 4.66 -3.39 5.01
C ALA A 19 3.99 -2.28 5.82
N GLY A 20 4.58 -1.07 5.85
CA GLY A 20 3.98 0.08 6.53
C GLY A 20 2.68 0.56 5.89
N TYR A 21 2.65 0.66 4.55
CA TYR A 21 1.45 1.07 3.80
C TYR A 21 0.27 0.11 3.99
N GLY A 22 0.54 -1.21 3.97
CA GLY A 22 -0.49 -2.23 4.14
C GLY A 22 -1.14 -2.21 5.52
N SER A 23 -0.33 -2.09 6.58
CA SER A 23 -0.85 -1.99 7.96
C SER A 23 -1.63 -0.70 8.17
N ASN A 24 -1.15 0.43 7.63
CA ASN A 24 -1.85 1.71 7.76
C ASN A 24 -3.28 1.67 7.19
N ALA A 25 -3.49 1.01 6.04
CA ALA A 25 -4.82 0.89 5.44
C ALA A 25 -5.78 0.00 6.26
N LEU A 26 -5.25 -1.06 6.89
CA LEU A 26 -6.00 -1.90 7.83
C LEU A 26 -6.36 -1.14 9.11
N ASP A 27 -5.44 -0.32 9.61
CA ASP A 27 -5.65 0.49 10.81
C ASP A 27 -6.67 1.62 10.55
N LEU A 28 -6.65 2.26 9.37
CA LEU A 28 -7.63 3.30 9.03
C LEU A 28 -9.05 2.73 8.84
N ALA A 29 -9.19 1.61 8.13
CA ALA A 29 -10.49 1.06 7.78
C ALA A 29 -10.43 -0.44 7.45
N PRO A 30 -10.54 -1.34 8.45
CA PRO A 30 -10.29 -2.78 8.26
C PRO A 30 -11.26 -3.45 7.27
N ILE A 31 -12.49 -2.95 7.17
CA ILE A 31 -13.52 -3.50 6.27
C ILE A 31 -13.44 -2.91 4.86
N TYR A 32 -13.00 -1.65 4.74
CA TYR A 32 -12.87 -0.96 3.45
C TYR A 32 -11.46 -1.07 2.85
N ASN A 33 -10.52 -1.70 3.56
CA ASN A 33 -9.13 -1.88 3.14
C ASN A 33 -9.02 -2.41 1.70
N GLY A 34 -9.79 -3.43 1.34
CA GLY A 34 -9.77 -3.98 -0.03
C GLY A 34 -10.10 -2.93 -1.12
N ASN A 35 -11.11 -2.10 -0.88
CA ASN A 35 -11.51 -1.05 -1.81
C ASN A 35 -10.42 0.03 -1.92
N ILE A 36 -9.90 0.49 -0.78
CA ILE A 36 -8.87 1.54 -0.72
C ILE A 36 -7.59 1.07 -1.42
N ILE A 37 -7.10 -0.12 -1.08
CA ILE A 37 -5.90 -0.70 -1.70
C ILE A 37 -6.09 -0.89 -3.21
N SER A 38 -7.28 -1.31 -3.67
CA SER A 38 -7.57 -1.48 -5.10
C SER A 38 -7.56 -0.15 -5.86
N VAL A 39 -8.17 0.91 -5.30
CA VAL A 39 -8.15 2.24 -5.90
C VAL A 39 -6.72 2.78 -5.97
N THR A 40 -5.94 2.62 -4.90
CA THR A 40 -4.52 3.03 -4.94
C THR A 40 -3.72 2.26 -5.98
N ASN A 41 -3.98 0.97 -6.18
CA ASN A 41 -3.31 0.18 -7.22
C ASN A 41 -3.64 0.73 -8.64
N THR A 42 -4.91 1.06 -8.89
CA THR A 42 -5.29 1.69 -10.17
C THR A 42 -4.62 3.04 -10.38
N ALA A 43 -4.56 3.88 -9.33
CA ALA A 43 -3.87 5.17 -9.38
C ALA A 43 -2.36 4.99 -9.62
N ALA A 44 -1.72 3.99 -9.01
CA ALA A 44 -0.30 3.68 -9.18
C ALA A 44 0.04 3.16 -10.60
N THR A 45 -0.93 2.56 -11.29
CA THR A 45 -0.73 2.02 -12.64
C THR A 45 -0.58 3.13 -13.68
N LEU A 46 -1.24 4.28 -13.50
CA LEU A 46 -1.21 5.39 -14.46
C LEU A 46 0.22 5.95 -14.69
N PRO A 47 1.00 6.33 -13.66
CA PRO A 47 2.40 6.73 -13.84
C PRO A 47 3.27 5.62 -14.47
N GLY A 48 2.97 4.36 -14.17
CA GLY A 48 3.69 3.21 -14.71
C GLY A 48 3.61 3.10 -16.23
N ILE A 49 2.51 3.57 -16.83
CA ILE A 49 2.34 3.62 -18.28
C ILE A 49 3.24 4.69 -18.91
N PHE A 50 3.38 5.86 -18.27
CA PHE A 50 4.17 6.98 -18.80
C PHE A 50 5.68 6.84 -18.59
N GLY A 51 6.11 6.07 -17.58
CA GLY A 51 7.52 5.88 -17.24
C GLY A 51 8.39 5.42 -18.43
N PRO A 52 8.08 4.28 -19.08
CA PRO A 52 8.85 3.79 -20.22
C PRO A 52 8.87 4.75 -21.42
N LEU A 53 7.76 5.47 -21.66
CA LEU A 53 7.67 6.47 -22.73
C LEU A 53 8.65 7.63 -22.49
N LEU A 54 8.70 8.13 -21.25
CA LEU A 54 9.62 9.21 -20.88
C LEU A 54 11.09 8.76 -20.97
N ILE A 55 11.41 7.57 -20.47
CA ILE A 55 12.77 7.01 -20.52
C ILE A 55 13.20 6.76 -21.97
N GLY A 56 12.30 6.25 -22.80
CA GLY A 56 12.52 6.04 -24.22
C GLY A 56 12.80 7.35 -24.97
N TYR A 57 12.09 8.42 -24.62
CA TYR A 57 12.35 9.75 -25.17
C TYR A 57 13.72 10.30 -24.78
N ILE A 58 14.10 10.19 -23.50
CA ILE A 58 15.39 10.70 -22.98
C ILE A 58 16.58 9.94 -23.59
N THR A 59 16.41 8.65 -23.88
CA THR A 59 17.49 7.78 -24.38
C THR A 59 17.58 7.75 -25.92
N ARG A 60 16.64 8.40 -26.63
CA ARG A 60 16.48 8.28 -28.10
C ARG A 60 17.69 8.73 -28.91
N ASN A 61 18.40 9.76 -28.47
CA ASN A 61 19.51 10.37 -29.24
C ASN A 61 20.90 9.80 -28.90
N SER A 62 21.09 9.20 -27.73
CA SER A 62 22.33 8.49 -27.36
C SER A 62 22.15 7.71 -26.05
N SER A 63 22.54 6.44 -25.99
CA SER A 63 22.54 5.64 -24.74
C SER A 63 23.77 5.91 -23.88
N SER A 64 24.09 7.19 -23.67
CA SER A 64 25.24 7.60 -22.85
C SER A 64 24.90 7.52 -21.36
N ILE A 65 25.92 7.30 -20.53
CA ILE A 65 25.83 7.32 -19.06
C ILE A 65 25.19 8.61 -18.55
N GLN A 66 25.46 9.75 -19.20
CA GLN A 66 24.86 11.05 -18.88
C GLN A 66 23.32 11.02 -18.92
N ASN A 67 22.73 10.38 -19.92
CA ASN A 67 21.27 10.32 -20.09
C ASN A 67 20.63 9.41 -19.03
N TRP A 68 21.30 8.32 -18.68
CA TRP A 68 20.87 7.46 -17.57
C TRP A 68 20.95 8.18 -16.22
N MET A 69 21.96 9.01 -15.98
CA MET A 69 22.03 9.84 -14.77
C MET A 69 20.83 10.80 -14.67
N ILE A 70 20.40 11.38 -15.79
CA ILE A 70 19.20 12.24 -15.84
C ILE A 70 17.95 11.42 -15.51
N VAL A 71 17.80 10.22 -16.08
CA VAL A 71 16.67 9.31 -15.79
C VAL A 71 16.64 8.95 -14.30
N PHE A 72 17.77 8.55 -13.71
CA PHE A 72 17.86 8.25 -12.29
C PHE A 72 17.60 9.48 -11.41
N GLY A 73 18.03 10.67 -11.84
CA GLY A 73 17.77 11.93 -11.14
C GLY A 73 16.27 12.28 -11.12
N ILE A 74 15.56 12.13 -12.24
CA ILE A 74 14.11 12.33 -12.32
C ILE A 74 13.39 11.30 -11.43
N ALA A 75 13.77 10.02 -11.51
CA ALA A 75 13.19 8.97 -10.67
C ALA A 75 13.38 9.25 -9.17
N ALA A 76 14.59 9.68 -8.77
CA ALA A 76 14.88 10.06 -7.40
C ALA A 76 14.05 11.28 -6.95
N GLY A 77 13.85 12.27 -7.82
CA GLY A 77 13.00 13.43 -7.54
C GLY A 77 11.54 13.06 -7.30
N ILE A 78 10.98 12.20 -8.15
CA ILE A 78 9.60 11.70 -7.98
C ILE A 78 9.48 10.89 -6.68
N ALA A 79 10.47 10.05 -6.36
CA ALA A 79 10.49 9.28 -5.12
C ALA A 79 10.54 10.18 -3.88
N TRP A 80 11.39 11.21 -3.87
CA TRP A 80 11.46 12.19 -2.78
C TRP A 80 10.18 12.99 -2.63
N PHE A 81 9.60 13.45 -3.74
CA PHE A 81 8.31 14.14 -3.71
C PHE A 81 7.21 13.25 -3.12
N GLY A 82 7.13 11.99 -3.56
CA GLY A 82 6.21 11.01 -3.01
C GLY A 82 6.44 10.76 -1.51
N ALA A 83 7.69 10.66 -1.07
CA ALA A 83 8.03 10.50 0.34
C ALA A 83 7.59 11.71 1.18
N LEU A 84 7.83 12.92 0.71
CA LEU A 84 7.41 14.16 1.39
C LEU A 84 5.88 14.27 1.49
N MET A 85 5.17 13.94 0.42
CA MET A 85 3.71 13.90 0.42
C MET A 85 3.18 12.84 1.38
N ASN A 86 3.76 11.64 1.40
CA ASN A 86 3.37 10.63 2.38
C ASN A 86 3.63 11.11 3.82
N LEU A 87 4.76 11.75 4.09
CA LEU A 87 5.06 12.31 5.43
C LEU A 87 4.05 13.38 5.86
N TRP A 88 3.56 14.20 4.92
CA TRP A 88 2.60 15.26 5.22
C TRP A 88 1.15 14.78 5.32
N LEU A 89 0.74 13.84 4.46
CA LEU A 89 -0.65 13.42 4.33
C LEU A 89 -0.99 12.16 5.15
N THR A 90 0.00 11.37 5.56
CA THR A 90 -0.27 10.15 6.33
C THR A 90 -0.70 10.51 7.74
N SER A 91 -1.85 9.98 8.16
CA SER A 91 -2.34 10.03 9.53
C SER A 91 -2.51 8.60 10.04
N GLY A 92 -2.15 8.37 11.30
CA GLY A 92 -2.28 7.06 11.97
C GLY A 92 -3.59 6.88 12.74
N GLU A 93 -4.54 7.82 12.63
CA GLU A 93 -5.81 7.76 13.35
C GLU A 93 -6.91 7.12 12.49
N ILE A 94 -7.75 6.29 13.13
CA ILE A 94 -8.94 5.70 12.49
C ILE A 94 -9.86 6.80 12.00
N GLN A 95 -10.12 6.83 10.70
CA GLN A 95 -10.96 7.86 10.10
C GLN A 95 -12.44 7.68 10.50
N PRO A 96 -13.21 8.76 10.73
CA PRO A 96 -14.59 8.68 11.24
C PRO A 96 -15.55 7.84 10.39
N TRP A 97 -15.35 7.81 9.07
CA TRP A 97 -16.15 7.00 8.13
C TRP A 97 -15.82 5.50 8.21
N GLY A 98 -14.62 5.13 8.68
CA GLY A 98 -14.23 3.74 8.94
C GLY A 98 -14.82 3.16 10.23
N ARG A 99 -15.39 4.01 11.10
CA ARG A 99 -15.94 3.63 12.42
C ARG A 99 -17.28 2.88 12.35
N LEU A 100 -17.95 2.90 11.19
CA LEU A 100 -19.37 2.53 11.06
C LEU A 100 -19.72 1.07 11.35
N THR A 101 -18.76 0.17 11.58
CA THR A 101 -19.08 -1.27 11.77
C THR A 101 -18.66 -1.85 13.12
N TYR A 102 -17.84 -1.16 13.92
CA TYR A 102 -17.62 -1.60 15.31
C TYR A 102 -18.87 -1.40 16.19
N MET A 103 -19.75 -0.46 15.83
CA MET A 103 -20.98 -0.15 16.58
C MET A 103 -22.24 -0.87 16.06
N LYS A 104 -22.16 -1.59 14.93
CA LYS A 104 -23.32 -2.34 14.38
C LYS A 104 -23.55 -3.69 15.09
N ASN A 105 -22.74 -4.05 16.07
CA ASN A 105 -22.94 -5.26 16.91
C ASN A 105 -23.20 -4.94 18.39
N THR A 106 -23.46 -3.68 18.76
CA THR A 106 -23.73 -3.33 20.17
C THR A 106 -25.14 -2.80 20.42
N ASN A 107 -25.90 -2.45 19.38
CA ASN A 107 -27.29 -1.98 19.50
C ASN A 107 -28.36 -3.01 19.08
N THR A 108 -27.97 -4.24 18.73
CA THR A 108 -28.89 -5.39 18.82
C THR A 108 -28.80 -5.97 20.24
N THR A 109 -29.14 -5.14 21.22
CA THR A 109 -29.32 -5.59 22.59
C THR A 109 -30.67 -6.31 22.66
N ASN A 110 -30.66 -7.63 22.77
CA ASN A 110 -31.32 -8.36 23.86
C ASN A 110 -31.10 -9.87 23.70
N SER A 111 -30.46 -10.44 24.73
CA SER A 111 -29.99 -11.82 24.88
C SER A 111 -28.76 -12.20 24.04
N VAL A 112 -27.59 -12.15 24.66
CA VAL A 112 -26.79 -13.34 25.00
C VAL A 112 -25.70 -12.90 25.97
N THR A 113 -25.47 -13.77 26.93
CA THR A 113 -24.75 -13.65 28.18
C THR A 113 -23.29 -13.22 28.06
N THR A 114 -22.86 -12.53 29.13
CA THR A 114 -21.48 -12.35 29.59
C THR A 114 -20.59 -13.55 29.26
N ASP A 115 -19.63 -13.37 28.36
CA ASP A 115 -18.41 -14.18 28.36
C ASP A 115 -17.22 -13.30 27.98
N ASN A 116 -16.21 -13.31 28.86
CA ASN A 116 -14.96 -12.56 28.77
C ASN A 116 -14.00 -13.27 27.78
N GLY A 117 -14.43 -13.42 26.52
CA GLY A 117 -13.64 -14.01 25.46
C GLY A 117 -13.06 -12.95 24.54
N ALA A 118 -11.74 -12.85 24.44
CA ALA A 118 -11.07 -12.07 23.40
C ALA A 118 -11.64 -12.43 22.00
N PRO A 119 -11.76 -11.46 21.08
CA PRO A 119 -12.36 -11.70 19.77
C PRO A 119 -11.57 -12.77 19.02
N LYS A 120 -12.21 -13.93 18.78
CA LYS A 120 -11.64 -15.01 17.97
C LYS A 120 -11.69 -14.60 16.51
N PHE A 121 -10.54 -14.47 15.87
CA PHE A 121 -10.43 -14.41 14.42
C PHE A 121 -10.89 -15.76 13.85
N GLN A 122 -12.11 -15.81 13.33
CA GLN A 122 -12.66 -16.99 12.67
C GLN A 122 -11.82 -17.26 11.41
N ASN A 123 -11.01 -18.32 11.43
CA ASN A 123 -10.23 -18.78 10.28
C ASN A 123 -11.17 -19.24 9.15
N ILE A 124 -11.03 -18.64 7.97
CA ILE A 124 -11.90 -18.87 6.79
C ILE A 124 -11.60 -20.23 6.09
N ILE A 125 -10.65 -21.04 6.56
CA ILE A 125 -10.11 -22.18 5.78
C ILE A 125 -10.85 -23.52 6.00
N THR A 126 -11.71 -23.70 7.00
CA THR A 126 -12.36 -25.02 7.26
C THR A 126 -13.75 -25.18 6.66
N ASN A 127 -13.96 -24.81 5.38
CA ASN A 127 -15.25 -25.07 4.72
C ASN A 127 -15.10 -25.61 3.29
N GLN A 128 -14.29 -26.66 3.14
CA GLN A 128 -14.41 -27.59 2.02
C GLN A 128 -14.11 -29.01 2.52
N ASN A 129 -15.12 -29.87 2.39
CA ASN A 129 -15.04 -31.34 2.26
C ASN A 129 -15.34 -32.21 3.49
N ASP A 130 -16.52 -32.04 4.08
CA ASP A 130 -17.26 -33.19 4.62
C ASP A 130 -18.72 -33.05 4.21
N ASN A 131 -19.08 -33.60 3.04
CA ASN A 131 -20.43 -34.02 2.65
C ASN A 131 -20.43 -34.68 1.25
N GLN A 132 -19.66 -35.76 1.07
CA GLN A 132 -20.04 -36.99 0.34
C GLN A 132 -19.04 -38.09 0.71
#